data_AF-A0A380H5N4-F1
#
_entry.id   AF-A0A380H5N4-F1
#
_cell.length_a   1.000
_cell.length_b   1.000
_cell.length_c   1.000
_cell.angle_alpha   90.00
_cell.angle_beta   90.00
_cell.angle_gamma   90.00
#
_symmetry.space_group_name_H-M   'P 1'
#
loop_
_entity.id
_entity.type
_entity.pdbx_description
1 polymer ?
#
loop_
_entity_poly.entity_id
_entity_poly.type
_entity_poly.pdbx_seq_one_letter_code
_entity_poly.pdbx_strand_id
1 'polypeptide(L)' 'MTINNIKTGYVYSDEILKYRFHNEHPFNQMRLKLTTELLIDAHFLNIDNLIQPRIATDDELALIHKYDYV' A
#
# COMPACT_ATOMS: atom_id res chain seq x y z
N MET A 1 20.72 -14.57 24.85
CA MET A 1 19.40 -14.14 24.35
C MET A 1 19.53 -13.96 22.85
N THR A 2 18.91 -14.82 22.05
CA THR A 2 18.94 -14.70 20.59
C THR A 2 17.94 -13.62 20.21
N ILE A 3 18.42 -12.47 19.73
CA ILE A 3 17.55 -11.42 19.20
C ILE A 3 17.00 -11.98 17.89
N ASN A 4 15.73 -12.38 17.87
CA ASN A 4 15.05 -12.68 16.61
C ASN A 4 15.00 -11.38 15.81
N ASN A 5 15.67 -11.36 14.67
CA ASN A 5 15.71 -10.21 13.79
C ASN A 5 14.38 -10.13 13.02
N ILE A 6 13.38 -9.49 13.61
CA ILE A 6 12.05 -9.32 13.01
C ILE A 6 12.18 -8.31 11.86
N LYS A 7 11.94 -8.78 10.63
CA LYS A 7 11.92 -7.91 9.44
C LYS A 7 10.48 -7.43 9.19
N THR A 8 10.29 -6.13 9.17
CA THR A 8 9.02 -5.49 8.80
C THR A 8 8.96 -5.25 7.29
N GLY A 9 7.83 -5.59 6.67
CA GLY A 9 7.51 -5.23 5.29
C GLY A 9 6.47 -4.10 5.23
N TYR A 10 6.63 -3.20 4.27
CA TYR A 10 5.77 -2.05 4.02
C TYR A 10 5.34 -2.05 2.55
N VAL A 11 4.06 -2.29 2.29
CA VAL A 11 3.55 -2.41 0.91
C VAL A 11 3.12 -1.04 0.41
N TYR A 12 3.77 -0.54 -0.64
CA TYR A 12 3.47 0.77 -1.22
C TYR A 12 3.89 0.85 -2.69
N SER A 13 3.10 1.59 -3.48
CA SER A 13 3.44 1.99 -4.85
C SER A 13 2.78 3.33 -5.15
N ASP A 14 3.49 4.22 -5.85
CA ASP A 14 2.95 5.50 -6.32
C ASP A 14 1.82 5.32 -7.34
N GLU A 15 1.63 4.12 -7.90
CA GLU A 15 0.52 3.84 -8.79
C GLU A 15 -0.85 4.03 -8.12
N ILE A 16 -0.93 3.92 -6.79
CA ILE A 16 -2.16 4.16 -6.03
C ILE A 16 -2.66 5.61 -6.20
N LEU A 17 -1.77 6.55 -6.54
CA LEU A 17 -2.09 7.97 -6.73
C LEU A 17 -2.76 8.25 -8.08
N LYS A 18 -2.68 7.30 -9.03
CA LYS A 18 -3.41 7.38 -10.31
C LYS A 18 -4.93 7.29 -10.09
N TYR A 19 -5.36 6.61 -9.04
CA TYR A 19 -6.77 6.50 -8.68
C TYR A 19 -7.21 7.76 -7.94
N ARG A 20 -8.03 8.58 -8.60
CA ARG A 20 -8.53 9.84 -8.06
C ARG A 20 -10.05 9.88 -8.17
N PHE A 21 -10.71 10.19 -7.05
CA PHE A 21 -12.08 10.68 -7.07
C PHE A 21 -12.11 12.15 -7.55
N HIS A 22 -13.21 12.85 -7.35
CA HIS A 22 -13.23 14.31 -7.52
C HIS A 22 -12.47 15.02 -6.38
N ASN A 23 -12.13 16.29 -6.61
CA ASN A 23 -11.24 17.07 -5.73
C ASN A 23 -11.76 17.28 -4.31
N GLU A 24 -13.08 17.33 -4.16
CA GLU A 24 -13.77 17.56 -2.89
C GLU A 24 -14.11 16.24 -2.18
N HIS A 25 -13.74 15.09 -2.76
CA HIS A 25 -14.03 13.81 -2.14
C HIS A 25 -13.16 13.62 -0.90
N PRO A 26 -13.74 13.26 0.26
CA PRO A 26 -12.99 13.15 1.52
C PRO A 26 -11.93 12.04 1.50
N PHE A 27 -12.11 11.04 0.64
CA PHE A 27 -11.16 9.94 0.47
C PHE A 27 -10.09 10.29 -0.58
N ASN A 28 -9.02 10.95 -0.12
CA ASN A 28 -7.89 11.36 -0.96
C ASN A 28 -6.71 10.39 -0.80
N GLN A 29 -6.16 9.88 -1.91
CA GLN A 29 -5.02 8.93 -1.90
C GLN A 29 -3.70 9.59 -1.48
N MET A 30 -3.62 10.92 -1.48
CA MET A 30 -2.48 11.67 -0.95
C MET A 30 -2.14 11.29 0.49
N ARG A 31 -3.12 10.83 1.28
CA ARG A 31 -2.89 10.34 2.65
C ARG A 31 -1.82 9.24 2.72
N LEU A 32 -1.74 8.36 1.72
CA LEU A 32 -0.79 7.26 1.68
C LEU A 32 0.61 7.77 1.35
N LYS A 33 0.72 8.67 0.36
CA LYS A 33 1.98 9.31 -0.02
C LYS A 33 2.58 10.08 1.16
N LEU A 34 1.80 10.98 1.77
CA LEU A 34 2.27 11.80 2.90
C LEU A 34 2.71 10.96 4.09
N THR A 35 2.01 9.85 4.36
CA THR A 35 2.39 8.92 5.43
C THR A 35 3.72 8.23 5.11
N THR A 36 3.90 7.78 3.86
CA THR A 36 5.12 7.10 3.41
C THR A 36 6.32 8.05 3.43
N GLU A 37 6.17 9.26 2.88
CA GLU A 37 7.21 10.31 2.88
C GLU A 37 7.60 10.68 4.32
N LEU A 38 6.63 10.91 5.21
CA LEU A 38 6.91 11.21 6.61
C LEU A 38 7.70 10.08 7.30
N LEU A 39 7.38 8.82 7.06
CA LEU A 39 8.10 7.70 7.66
C LEU A 39 9.53 7.57 7.14
N ILE A 40 9.77 7.86 5.86
CA ILE A 40 11.10 7.87 5.25
C ILE A 40 11.92 9.05 5.82
N ASP A 41 11.34 10.25 5.82
CA ASP A 41 11.98 11.48 6.31
C ASP A 41 12.30 11.41 7.81
N ALA A 42 11.44 10.75 8.59
CA ALA A 42 11.65 10.50 10.02
C ALA A 42 12.53 9.28 10.31
N HIS A 43 13.09 8.62 9.28
CA HIS A 43 13.97 7.46 9.38
C HIS A 43 13.36 6.22 10.08
N PHE A 44 12.04 6.09 10.04
CA PHE A 44 11.32 4.90 10.53
C PHE A 44 11.05 3.87 9.42
N LEU A 45 11.12 4.26 8.15
CA LEU A 45 10.95 3.38 7.00
C LEU A 45 12.20 3.40 6.13
N ASN A 46 12.87 2.25 6.03
CA ASN A 46 14.01 2.08 5.12
C ASN A 46 13.54 1.50 3.78
N ILE A 47 14.33 1.72 2.73
CA ILE A 47 14.04 1.19 1.39
C ILE A 47 13.92 -0.34 1.42
N ASP A 48 14.70 -1.04 2.24
CA ASP A 48 14.65 -2.50 2.39
C ASP A 48 13.36 -3.04 3.02
N ASN A 49 12.55 -2.15 3.60
CA ASN A 49 11.22 -2.47 4.09
C ASN A 49 10.17 -2.39 2.97
N LEU A 50 10.42 -1.66 1.88
CA LEU A 50 9.45 -1.46 0.81
C LEU A 50 9.23 -2.73 0.00
N ILE A 51 7.94 -3.08 -0.17
CA ILE A 51 7.48 -4.20 -0.98
C ILE A 51 6.56 -3.63 -2.06
N GLN A 52 6.89 -3.90 -3.32
CA GLN A 52 6.04 -3.51 -4.45
C GLN A 52 4.79 -4.41 -4.48
N PRO A 53 3.57 -3.85 -4.43
CA PRO A 53 2.35 -4.62 -4.63
C PRO A 53 2.24 -5.10 -6.08
N ARG A 54 1.58 -6.23 -6.27
CA ARG A 54 1.10 -6.68 -7.58
C ARG A 54 -0.41 -6.46 -7.70
N ILE A 55 -0.90 -6.40 -8.93
CA ILE A 55 -2.35 -6.44 -9.19
C ILE A 55 -2.89 -7.81 -8.79
N ALA A 56 -4.04 -7.81 -8.11
CA ALA A 56 -4.79 -9.03 -7.80
C ALA A 56 -5.47 -9.55 -9.07
N THR A 57 -5.49 -10.87 -9.24
CA THR A 57 -6.20 -11.51 -10.37
C THR A 57 -7.70 -11.61 -10.08
N ASP A 58 -8.53 -11.73 -11.12
CA ASP A 58 -9.98 -11.89 -10.97
C ASP A 58 -10.33 -13.14 -10.15
N ASP A 59 -9.57 -14.24 -10.31
CA ASP A 59 -9.74 -15.46 -9.50
C ASP A 59 -9.44 -15.22 -8.01
N GLU A 60 -8.45 -14.40 -7.68
CA GLU A 60 -8.14 -14.04 -6.29
C GLU A 60 -9.19 -13.12 -5.68
N LEU A 61 -9.76 -12.20 -6.47
CA LEU A 61 -10.90 -11.38 -6.05
C LEU A 61 -12.16 -12.24 -5.84
N ALA A 62 -12.36 -13.24 -6.70
CA ALA A 62 -13.49 -14.16 -6.67
C ALA A 62 -13.45 -15.17 -5.51
N LEU A 63 -12.36 -15.24 -4.73
CA LEU A 63 -12.32 -15.98 -3.46
C LEU A 63 -13.38 -15.48 -2.46
N ILE A 64 -13.79 -14.22 -2.58
CA ILE A 64 -14.77 -13.56 -1.70
C ILE A 64 -15.90 -12.91 -2.51
N HIS A 65 -15.58 -12.26 -3.63
CA HIS A 65 -16.56 -11.56 -4.46
C HIS A 65 -17.22 -12.51 -5.46
N LYS A 66 -18.45 -12.19 -5.89
CA LYS A 66 -19.07 -12.90 -7.00
C LYS A 66 -18.44 -12.46 -8.32
N TYR A 67 -18.31 -13.40 -9.26
CA TYR A 67 -17.76 -13.15 -10.59
C TYR A 67 -18.55 -12.11 -11.42
N ASP A 68 -19.82 -11.84 -11.11
CA ASP A 68 -20.62 -10.83 -11.80
C ASP A 68 -20.43 -9.40 -11.25
N TYR A 69 -19.72 -9.26 -10.13
CA TYR A 69 -19.32 -7.97 -9.54
C TYR A 69 -17.89 -7.58 -9.89
N VAL A 70 -16.98 -8.56 -9.95
CA VAL A 70 -15.57 -8.41 -10.32
C VAL A 70 -15.45 -8.06 -11.80
#